data_AF-A0A349LIB4-F1
#
_entry.id   AF-A0A349LIB4-F1
#
_cell.length_a   1.000
_cell.length_b   1.000
_cell.length_c   1.000
_cell.angle_alpha   90.00
_cell.angle_beta   90.00
_cell.angle_gamma   90.00
#
_symmetry.space_group_name_H-M   'P 1'
#
loop_
_entity.id
_entity.type
_entity.pdbx_description
1 polymer ?
#
loop_
_entity_poly.entity_id
_entity_poly.type
_entity_poly.pdbx_seq_one_letter_code
_entity_poly.pdbx_strand_id
1 'polypeptide(L)'
;MLAISGPLVARSTVTVHGREVVQEIQLQGRGPVTNSHTSDLWVFEGLNGRDYAITGTWASDGWAFFWDVTDPTSITKVDSIRVDARTVNDVKVAPNGRYAALSREGASDRRNGVVILDMADPSNPVIASTFDSNGVTGGVHNMFATDDYLFALAGGDKYVIIDVRNPYEPKFVSEYNHPDSRIHDVWVHDGIAYSSEWQNGVVVVDVGNGRWGGSIENPVFVTAVPYPVGATHAAFPYAQASTGKFYLFLGDEIGGGRGSAWTGEGADNTPYDPATGEGGIQGRMSGYLHVIDFTDPENPIDIARYEVPEAGTHNMWVENDVLYQAYYKGGLRVLDISGELMGDLMAQGREIAIYKPQDPGGFLPNQVSVWGGQPHKGHVFFSDMNSGLWAAKVMPRNRPIS
;
A
#
# COMPACT_ATOMS: atom_id res chain seq x y z
N MET A 1 40.79 5.19 -0.13
CA MET A 1 41.16 3.76 -0.05
C MET A 1 42.68 3.61 0.06
N LEU A 2 43.13 2.65 0.86
CA LEU A 2 44.54 2.35 1.12
C LEU A 2 44.76 0.85 0.90
N ALA A 3 45.72 0.48 0.06
CA ALA A 3 46.15 -0.91 -0.14
C ALA A 3 47.64 -1.03 0.18
N ILE A 4 48.01 -2.08 0.91
CA ILE A 4 49.38 -2.33 1.38
C ILE A 4 49.78 -3.76 1.03
N SER A 5 50.97 -3.93 0.44
CA SER A 5 51.59 -5.24 0.21
C SER A 5 53.10 -5.15 0.46
N GLY A 6 53.56 -5.64 1.62
CA GLY A 6 54.95 -5.48 2.05
C GLY A 6 55.36 -4.00 2.11
N PRO A 7 56.43 -3.57 1.39
CA PRO A 7 56.84 -2.17 1.32
C PRO A 7 56.02 -1.32 0.33
N LEU A 8 55.10 -1.91 -0.43
CA LEU A 8 54.31 -1.21 -1.45
C LEU A 8 53.04 -0.64 -0.83
N VAL A 9 52.80 0.65 -1.07
CA VAL A 9 51.58 1.36 -0.65
C VAL A 9 50.94 2.02 -1.86
N ALA A 10 49.65 1.78 -2.05
CA ALA A 10 48.82 2.51 -3.01
C ALA A 10 47.71 3.25 -2.26
N ARG A 11 47.57 4.56 -2.54
CA ARG A 11 46.52 5.40 -1.97
C ARG A 11 45.69 6.00 -3.09
N SER A 12 44.38 5.90 -2.95
CA SER A 12 43.42 6.64 -3.76
C SER A 12 42.49 7.42 -2.84
N THR A 13 42.15 8.65 -3.22
CA THR A 13 41.18 9.48 -2.52
C THR A 13 39.89 9.48 -3.31
N VAL A 14 38.77 9.24 -2.64
CA VAL A 14 37.43 9.37 -3.20
C VAL A 14 36.74 10.47 -2.43
N THR A 15 36.22 11.47 -3.14
CA THR A 15 35.34 12.48 -2.57
C THR A 15 33.91 11.97 -2.68
N VAL A 16 33.21 11.90 -1.55
CA VAL A 16 31.80 11.48 -1.49
C VAL A 16 30.97 12.73 -1.21
N HIS A 17 30.00 13.01 -2.09
CA HIS A 17 29.00 14.05 -1.89
C HIS A 17 27.70 13.40 -1.42
N GLY A 18 26.94 14.07 -0.55
CA GLY A 18 25.58 13.66 -0.24
C GLY A 18 24.71 13.72 -1.49
N ARG A 19 23.64 12.92 -1.54
CA ARG A 19 22.74 12.87 -2.72
C ARG A 19 21.95 14.18 -2.95
N GLU A 20 21.88 15.05 -1.93
CA GLU A 20 21.15 16.33 -1.95
C GLU A 20 19.72 16.16 -2.51
N VAL A 21 19.00 15.15 -2.00
CA VAL A 21 17.67 14.73 -2.49
C VAL A 21 16.52 15.46 -1.84
N VAL A 22 16.77 16.21 -0.76
CA VAL A 22 15.71 16.88 -0.01
C VAL A 22 14.97 17.88 -0.90
N GLN A 23 13.66 17.73 -0.96
CA GLN A 23 12.75 18.57 -1.74
C GLN A 23 11.60 19.04 -0.85
N GLU A 24 11.03 20.19 -1.20
CA GLU A 24 9.80 20.67 -0.55
C GLU A 24 8.61 19.80 -1.00
N ILE A 25 7.74 19.44 -0.07
CA ILE A 25 6.44 18.84 -0.37
C ILE A 25 5.33 19.84 -0.01
N GLN A 26 4.50 20.18 -1.00
CA GLN A 26 3.42 21.16 -0.86
C GLN A 26 2.07 20.46 -0.84
N LEU A 27 1.29 20.73 0.21
CA LEU A 27 -0.13 20.37 0.26
C LEU A 27 -0.88 21.03 -0.90
N GLN A 28 -1.67 20.24 -1.62
CA GLN A 28 -2.55 20.74 -2.68
C GLN A 28 -3.98 20.85 -2.20
N GLY A 29 -4.54 19.76 -1.66
CA GLY A 29 -5.95 19.71 -1.26
C GLY A 29 -6.25 18.52 -0.35
N ARG A 30 -7.50 18.47 0.13
CA ARG A 30 -7.99 17.43 1.05
C ARG A 30 -9.45 17.07 0.78
N GLY A 31 -9.78 15.79 0.94
CA GLY A 31 -11.13 15.24 1.04
C GLY A 31 -11.38 14.76 2.47
N PRO A 32 -11.93 15.59 3.36
CA PRO A 32 -11.99 15.30 4.79
C PRO A 32 -13.01 14.20 5.13
N VAL A 33 -12.62 13.30 6.03
CA VAL A 33 -13.49 12.31 6.68
C VAL A 33 -13.36 12.48 8.18
N THR A 34 -14.42 12.93 8.84
CA THR A 34 -14.37 13.45 10.22
C THR A 34 -15.15 12.62 11.25
N ASN A 35 -15.79 11.54 10.81
CA ASN A 35 -16.70 10.74 11.62
C ASN A 35 -16.35 9.24 11.65
N SER A 36 -15.27 8.84 11.00
CA SER A 36 -14.82 7.45 10.91
C SER A 36 -13.35 7.40 10.54
N HIS A 37 -12.72 6.24 10.76
CA HIS A 37 -11.40 6.01 10.18
C HIS A 37 -11.50 5.79 8.68
N THR A 38 -10.61 6.42 7.92
CA THR A 38 -10.43 6.14 6.49
C THR A 38 -9.50 4.94 6.32
N SER A 39 -9.80 4.03 5.38
CA SER A 39 -8.94 2.88 5.06
C SER A 39 -8.13 3.13 3.77
N ASP A 40 -7.89 2.08 2.97
CA ASP A 40 -7.08 2.19 1.75
C ASP A 40 -7.69 3.15 0.73
N LEU A 41 -6.85 3.57 -0.22
CA LEU A 41 -7.23 4.40 -1.35
C LEU A 41 -6.90 3.77 -2.70
N TRP A 42 -7.59 4.22 -3.73
CA TRP A 42 -7.18 3.99 -5.11
C TRP A 42 -7.53 5.18 -6.00
N VAL A 43 -6.54 5.72 -6.71
CA VAL A 43 -6.62 6.86 -7.62
C VAL A 43 -6.44 6.39 -9.06
N PHE A 44 -7.26 6.91 -9.96
CA PHE A 44 -7.34 6.47 -11.35
C PHE A 44 -7.91 7.54 -12.26
N GLU A 45 -7.65 7.43 -13.57
CA GLU A 45 -8.36 8.19 -14.60
C GLU A 45 -9.62 7.42 -15.03
N GLY A 46 -10.78 8.08 -14.96
CA GLY A 46 -12.05 7.51 -15.43
C GLY A 46 -12.17 7.52 -16.95
N LEU A 47 -13.16 6.78 -17.48
CA LEU A 47 -13.41 6.68 -18.93
C LEU A 47 -13.73 8.01 -19.63
N ASN A 48 -14.06 9.05 -18.85
CA ASN A 48 -14.32 10.40 -19.31
C ASN A 48 -13.08 11.32 -19.29
N GLY A 49 -11.90 10.79 -18.97
CA GLY A 49 -10.63 11.52 -18.88
C GLY A 49 -10.45 12.37 -17.62
N ARG A 50 -11.39 12.30 -16.67
CA ARG A 50 -11.30 12.95 -15.35
C ARG A 50 -10.61 12.03 -14.36
N ASP A 51 -10.06 12.60 -13.30
CA ASP A 51 -9.36 11.84 -12.27
C ASP A 51 -10.22 11.65 -11.04
N TYR A 52 -10.22 10.44 -10.51
CA TYR A 52 -11.04 10.03 -9.37
C TYR A 52 -10.21 9.30 -8.32
N ALA A 53 -10.69 9.32 -7.08
CA ALA A 53 -10.18 8.48 -6.02
C ALA A 53 -11.34 7.75 -5.32
N ILE A 54 -11.07 6.55 -4.82
CA ILE A 54 -11.96 5.81 -3.92
C ILE A 54 -11.23 5.67 -2.58
N THR A 55 -11.96 5.81 -1.48
CA THR A 55 -11.46 5.46 -0.13
C THR A 55 -12.51 4.66 0.62
N GLY A 56 -12.10 3.64 1.39
CA GLY A 56 -13.00 2.92 2.29
C GLY A 56 -13.06 3.53 3.71
N THR A 57 -13.76 2.85 4.62
CA THR A 57 -13.82 3.18 6.05
C THR A 57 -13.52 1.98 6.92
N TRP A 58 -12.84 2.20 8.05
CA TRP A 58 -12.37 1.17 8.96
C TRP A 58 -13.08 1.23 10.32
N ALA A 59 -13.52 0.08 10.83
CA ALA A 59 -14.26 -0.09 12.08
C ALA A 59 -15.44 0.90 12.23
N SER A 60 -16.19 1.09 11.15
CA SER A 60 -17.28 2.04 11.04
C SER A 60 -18.52 1.34 10.46
N ASP A 61 -19.18 1.96 9.48
CA ASP A 61 -20.51 1.61 9.01
C ASP A 61 -20.54 1.23 7.52
N GLY A 62 -19.43 0.68 7.03
CA GLY A 62 -19.33 0.08 5.70
C GLY A 62 -19.37 1.08 4.54
N TRP A 63 -18.83 2.28 4.73
CA TRP A 63 -18.82 3.32 3.70
C TRP A 63 -17.59 3.23 2.80
N ALA A 64 -17.79 3.43 1.51
CA ALA A 64 -16.80 3.83 0.54
C ALA A 64 -17.16 5.22 -0.03
N PHE A 65 -16.18 6.10 -0.14
CA PHE A 65 -16.34 7.46 -0.67
C PHE A 65 -15.66 7.59 -2.03
N PHE A 66 -16.32 8.29 -2.94
CA PHE A 66 -15.84 8.56 -4.29
C PHE A 66 -15.55 10.04 -4.42
N TRP A 67 -14.36 10.36 -4.91
CA TRP A 67 -13.83 11.72 -4.96
C TRP A 67 -13.48 12.08 -6.40
N ASP A 68 -13.89 13.26 -6.85
CA ASP A 68 -13.29 13.91 -8.00
C ASP A 68 -12.01 14.60 -7.55
N VAL A 69 -10.90 14.21 -8.17
CA VAL A 69 -9.55 14.72 -7.90
C VAL A 69 -8.89 15.28 -9.15
N THR A 70 -9.68 15.59 -10.18
CA THR A 70 -9.21 16.19 -11.45
C THR A 70 -8.41 17.47 -11.20
N ASP A 71 -8.87 18.28 -10.24
CA ASP A 71 -8.10 19.36 -9.65
C ASP A 71 -7.66 18.93 -8.23
N PRO A 72 -6.38 18.57 -8.02
CA PRO A 72 -5.88 18.16 -6.71
C PRO A 72 -6.00 19.24 -5.64
N THR A 73 -6.21 20.51 -6.01
CA THR A 73 -6.43 21.63 -5.08
C THR A 73 -7.90 21.80 -4.69
N SER A 74 -8.81 21.11 -5.39
CA SER A 74 -10.27 21.19 -5.21
C SER A 74 -10.93 19.81 -5.17
N ILE A 75 -10.43 18.93 -4.29
CA ILE A 75 -10.98 17.58 -4.08
C ILE A 75 -12.44 17.67 -3.63
N THR A 76 -13.34 16.99 -4.35
CA THR A 76 -14.78 17.00 -4.06
C THR A 76 -15.32 15.59 -3.94
N LYS A 77 -16.07 15.29 -2.87
CA LYS A 77 -16.80 14.02 -2.77
C LYS A 77 -17.98 14.04 -3.74
N VAL A 78 -17.96 13.16 -4.74
CA VAL A 78 -19.00 13.06 -5.77
C VAL A 78 -20.08 12.05 -5.41
N ASP A 79 -19.71 10.97 -4.70
CA ASP A 79 -20.67 9.96 -4.26
C ASP A 79 -20.17 9.19 -3.02
N SER A 80 -21.03 8.33 -2.47
CA SER A 80 -20.72 7.39 -1.40
C SER A 80 -21.61 6.15 -1.50
N ILE A 81 -21.00 4.97 -1.42
CA ILE A 81 -21.73 3.70 -1.35
C ILE A 81 -21.59 3.14 0.07
N ARG A 82 -22.71 2.73 0.66
CA ARG A 82 -22.73 1.94 1.88
C ARG A 82 -22.99 0.49 1.55
N VAL A 83 -22.17 -0.39 2.09
CA VAL A 83 -22.33 -1.85 1.99
C VAL A 83 -22.60 -2.43 3.38
N ASP A 84 -23.23 -3.59 3.48
CA ASP A 84 -23.35 -4.31 4.76
C ASP A 84 -21.97 -4.85 5.17
N ALA A 85 -21.22 -4.01 5.89
CA ALA A 85 -19.92 -4.32 6.48
C ALA A 85 -19.64 -3.34 7.61
N ARG A 86 -18.78 -3.75 8.55
CA ARG A 86 -18.19 -2.84 9.54
C ARG A 86 -16.98 -2.12 8.96
N THR A 87 -16.24 -2.78 8.09
CA THR A 87 -15.03 -2.25 7.46
C THR A 87 -15.08 -2.53 5.96
N VAL A 88 -14.82 -1.48 5.17
CA VAL A 88 -14.37 -1.60 3.77
C VAL A 88 -12.86 -1.39 3.83
N ASN A 89 -12.10 -2.47 3.97
CA ASN A 89 -10.67 -2.37 4.30
C ASN A 89 -9.86 -1.93 3.08
N ASP A 90 -10.22 -2.50 1.94
CA ASP A 90 -9.51 -2.32 0.70
C ASP A 90 -10.46 -1.93 -0.44
N VAL A 91 -9.94 -1.09 -1.34
CA VAL A 91 -10.59 -0.61 -2.54
C VAL A 91 -9.60 -0.72 -3.70
N LYS A 92 -10.07 -1.24 -4.84
CA LYS A 92 -9.24 -1.43 -6.04
C LYS A 92 -10.02 -1.06 -7.28
N VAL A 93 -9.36 -0.44 -8.24
CA VAL A 93 -9.93 -0.10 -9.55
C VAL A 93 -9.09 -0.75 -10.63
N ALA A 94 -9.77 -1.33 -11.61
CA ALA A 94 -9.10 -1.89 -12.79
C ALA A 94 -8.25 -0.84 -13.51
N PRO A 95 -7.09 -1.19 -14.08
CA PRO A 95 -6.26 -0.25 -14.83
C PRO A 95 -7.02 0.48 -15.95
N ASN A 96 -7.94 -0.20 -16.63
CA ASN A 96 -8.82 0.39 -17.65
C ASN A 96 -9.94 1.29 -17.09
N GLY A 97 -10.07 1.44 -15.77
CA GLY A 97 -11.09 2.25 -15.10
C GLY A 97 -12.52 1.71 -15.19
N ARG A 98 -12.72 0.51 -15.75
CA ARG A 98 -14.07 0.00 -16.07
C ARG A 98 -14.80 -0.56 -14.86
N TYR A 99 -14.13 -1.19 -13.92
CA TYR A 99 -14.77 -1.68 -12.70
C TYR A 99 -13.92 -1.34 -11.48
N ALA A 100 -14.58 -1.35 -10.32
CA ALA A 100 -13.91 -1.27 -9.04
C ALA A 100 -14.43 -2.37 -8.12
N ALA A 101 -13.66 -2.71 -7.10
CA ALA A 101 -14.03 -3.67 -6.08
C ALA A 101 -13.90 -3.04 -4.70
N LEU A 102 -14.87 -3.30 -3.83
CA LEU A 102 -14.86 -2.95 -2.42
C LEU A 102 -14.79 -4.24 -1.60
N SER A 103 -13.84 -4.28 -0.68
CA SER A 103 -13.74 -5.37 0.29
C SER A 103 -14.84 -5.21 1.36
N ARG A 104 -15.27 -6.31 1.96
CA ARG A 104 -16.22 -6.30 3.09
C ARG A 104 -15.64 -7.09 4.25
N GLU A 105 -15.73 -6.52 5.45
CA GLU A 105 -15.42 -7.20 6.70
C GLU A 105 -16.44 -6.86 7.79
N GLY A 106 -16.91 -7.89 8.50
CA GLY A 106 -17.89 -7.73 9.58
C GLY A 106 -19.33 -7.52 9.08
N ALA A 107 -19.71 -8.11 7.94
CA ALA A 107 -21.10 -8.11 7.45
C ALA A 107 -22.07 -8.74 8.46
N SER A 108 -23.28 -8.18 8.57
CA SER A 108 -24.28 -8.60 9.58
C SER A 108 -24.75 -10.04 9.41
N ASP A 109 -24.80 -10.53 8.18
CA ASP A 109 -25.19 -11.89 7.80
C ASP A 109 -24.01 -12.88 7.75
N ARG A 110 -22.80 -12.40 8.09
CA ARG A 110 -21.51 -13.10 7.98
C ARG A 110 -21.14 -13.54 6.57
N ARG A 111 -21.73 -12.93 5.53
CA ARG A 111 -21.34 -13.11 4.14
C ARG A 111 -20.58 -11.88 3.66
N ASN A 112 -19.29 -11.87 4.02
CA ASN A 112 -18.43 -10.76 3.71
C ASN A 112 -18.25 -10.61 2.21
N GLY A 113 -17.60 -11.50 1.48
CA GLY A 113 -17.52 -11.36 0.00
C GLY A 113 -16.88 -10.06 -0.48
N VAL A 114 -16.96 -9.82 -1.78
CA VAL A 114 -16.57 -8.57 -2.43
C VAL A 114 -17.76 -7.92 -3.11
N VAL A 115 -17.78 -6.59 -3.17
CA VAL A 115 -18.75 -5.83 -3.96
C VAL A 115 -18.06 -5.33 -5.22
N ILE A 116 -18.62 -5.66 -6.38
CA ILE A 116 -18.09 -5.25 -7.69
C ILE A 116 -18.96 -4.11 -8.22
N LEU A 117 -18.31 -3.04 -8.65
CA LEU A 117 -18.92 -1.81 -9.10
C LEU A 117 -18.77 -1.63 -10.61
N ASP A 118 -19.83 -1.16 -11.25
CA ASP A 118 -19.77 -0.55 -12.57
C ASP A 118 -19.24 0.89 -12.43
N MET A 119 -18.09 1.16 -13.05
CA MET A 119 -17.41 2.46 -13.04
C MET A 119 -17.52 3.22 -14.37
N ALA A 120 -18.60 3.03 -15.12
CA ALA A 120 -18.81 3.72 -16.40
C ALA A 120 -18.93 5.23 -16.19
N ASP A 121 -19.52 5.62 -15.07
CA ASP A 121 -19.51 6.98 -14.53
C ASP A 121 -19.01 6.94 -13.08
N PRO A 122 -17.72 7.24 -12.83
CA PRO A 122 -17.18 7.27 -11.47
C PRO A 122 -17.78 8.33 -10.55
N SER A 123 -18.54 9.30 -11.09
CA SER A 123 -19.28 10.27 -10.28
C SER A 123 -20.63 9.74 -9.77
N ASN A 124 -21.09 8.62 -10.31
CA ASN A 124 -22.29 7.91 -9.88
C ASN A 124 -22.09 6.38 -10.07
N PRO A 125 -21.15 5.77 -9.32
CA PRO A 125 -20.87 4.34 -9.39
C PRO A 125 -22.09 3.49 -9.02
N VAL A 126 -22.24 2.34 -9.67
CA VAL A 126 -23.36 1.43 -9.40
C VAL A 126 -22.84 0.08 -8.94
N ILE A 127 -23.48 -0.51 -7.91
CA ILE A 127 -23.20 -1.90 -7.55
C ILE A 127 -23.66 -2.80 -8.70
N ALA A 128 -22.71 -3.41 -9.39
CA ALA A 128 -22.98 -4.33 -10.50
C ALA A 128 -23.33 -5.72 -9.97
N SER A 129 -22.56 -6.20 -8.98
CA SER A 129 -22.76 -7.52 -8.37
C SER A 129 -22.04 -7.65 -7.03
N THR A 130 -22.24 -8.78 -6.37
CA THR A 130 -21.46 -9.23 -5.22
C THR A 130 -20.94 -10.63 -5.47
N PHE A 131 -19.75 -10.95 -4.97
CA PHE A 131 -19.20 -12.30 -5.02
C PHE A 131 -18.83 -12.77 -3.61
N ASP A 132 -19.56 -13.77 -3.10
CA ASP A 132 -19.44 -14.30 -1.74
C ASP A 132 -19.30 -15.83 -1.72
N SER A 133 -18.87 -16.43 -2.83
CA SER A 133 -18.71 -17.88 -2.98
C SER A 133 -17.24 -18.31 -2.87
N ASN A 134 -16.95 -19.61 -3.00
CA ASN A 134 -15.59 -20.17 -3.04
C ASN A 134 -14.66 -19.82 -1.85
N GLY A 135 -15.24 -19.55 -0.68
CA GLY A 135 -14.48 -19.26 0.56
C GLY A 135 -14.25 -17.77 0.83
N VAL A 136 -14.71 -16.88 -0.05
CA VAL A 136 -14.65 -15.41 0.12
C VAL A 136 -15.66 -14.90 1.17
N THR A 137 -16.24 -15.78 1.99
CA THR A 137 -17.22 -15.41 3.03
C THR A 137 -16.59 -14.94 4.34
N GLY A 138 -15.38 -15.41 4.66
CA GLY A 138 -14.55 -14.82 5.70
C GLY A 138 -14.05 -13.46 5.22
N GLY A 139 -14.08 -12.43 6.07
CA GLY A 139 -13.77 -11.04 5.71
C GLY A 139 -12.66 -10.89 4.66
N VAL A 140 -12.91 -10.08 3.64
CA VAL A 140 -11.93 -9.83 2.57
C VAL A 140 -11.07 -8.66 2.99
N HIS A 141 -9.83 -8.96 3.39
CA HIS A 141 -8.91 -7.95 3.89
C HIS A 141 -8.26 -7.15 2.76
N ASN A 142 -7.81 -7.84 1.70
CA ASN A 142 -7.09 -7.26 0.58
C ASN A 142 -7.57 -7.88 -0.74
N MET A 143 -7.44 -7.12 -1.82
CA MET A 143 -7.72 -7.54 -3.18
C MET A 143 -6.72 -6.92 -4.16
N PHE A 144 -6.66 -7.46 -5.38
CA PHE A 144 -5.97 -6.82 -6.49
C PHE A 144 -6.78 -6.92 -7.78
N ALA A 145 -6.96 -5.80 -8.48
CA ALA A 145 -7.73 -5.72 -9.71
C ALA A 145 -6.80 -5.63 -10.93
N THR A 146 -7.02 -6.50 -11.92
CA THR A 146 -6.50 -6.36 -13.28
C THR A 146 -7.61 -5.89 -14.21
N ASP A 147 -7.39 -5.81 -15.53
CA ASP A 147 -8.47 -5.41 -16.44
C ASP A 147 -9.62 -6.44 -16.50
N ASP A 148 -9.27 -7.73 -16.44
CA ASP A 148 -10.20 -8.85 -16.63
C ASP A 148 -10.47 -9.66 -15.36
N TYR A 149 -9.62 -9.58 -14.33
CA TYR A 149 -9.66 -10.46 -13.17
C TYR A 149 -9.51 -9.70 -11.84
N LEU A 150 -10.22 -10.20 -10.83
CA LEU A 150 -10.08 -9.78 -9.44
C LEU A 150 -9.47 -10.92 -8.62
N PHE A 151 -8.37 -10.62 -7.94
CA PHE A 151 -7.75 -11.47 -6.93
C PHE A 151 -8.29 -11.04 -5.59
N ALA A 152 -8.95 -11.94 -4.85
CA ALA A 152 -9.55 -11.61 -3.56
C ALA A 152 -9.09 -12.62 -2.50
N LEU A 153 -8.61 -12.11 -1.36
CA LEU A 153 -8.30 -12.97 -0.23
C LEU A 153 -9.56 -13.69 0.26
N ALA A 154 -9.40 -14.95 0.62
CA ALA A 154 -10.46 -15.82 1.07
C ALA A 154 -9.97 -16.64 2.27
N GLY A 155 -10.72 -16.64 3.36
CA GLY A 155 -10.39 -17.44 4.55
C GLY A 155 -9.13 -17.03 5.32
N GLY A 156 -8.34 -16.09 4.79
CA GLY A 156 -7.05 -15.66 5.34
C GLY A 156 -5.87 -16.57 4.97
N ASP A 157 -6.09 -17.66 4.24
CA ASP A 157 -5.08 -18.66 3.87
C ASP A 157 -4.81 -18.74 2.36
N LYS A 158 -5.73 -18.20 1.55
CA LYS A 158 -5.65 -18.26 0.08
C LYS A 158 -6.18 -16.99 -0.57
N TYR A 159 -5.97 -16.89 -1.87
CA TYR A 159 -6.72 -15.96 -2.72
C TYR A 159 -7.45 -16.73 -3.82
N VAL A 160 -8.62 -16.21 -4.20
CA VAL A 160 -9.41 -16.68 -5.34
C VAL A 160 -9.22 -15.73 -6.52
N ILE A 161 -9.25 -16.29 -7.73
CA ILE A 161 -9.19 -15.53 -8.97
C ILE A 161 -10.58 -15.54 -9.61
N ILE A 162 -11.13 -14.35 -9.80
CA ILE A 162 -12.50 -14.12 -10.26
C ILE A 162 -12.43 -13.42 -11.61
N ASP A 163 -13.04 -13.99 -12.63
CA ASP A 163 -13.30 -13.33 -13.92
C ASP A 163 -14.37 -12.26 -13.72
N VAL A 164 -14.02 -11.02 -14.08
CA VAL A 164 -14.85 -9.83 -13.95
C VAL A 164 -14.98 -9.07 -15.27
N ARG A 165 -14.68 -9.73 -16.41
CA ARG A 165 -14.89 -9.17 -17.77
C ARG A 165 -16.33 -8.70 -17.97
N ASN A 166 -17.29 -9.40 -17.34
CA ASN A 166 -18.62 -8.89 -17.11
C ASN A 166 -18.80 -8.62 -15.60
N PRO A 167 -18.75 -7.35 -15.14
CA PRO A 167 -18.87 -7.03 -13.71
C PRO A 167 -20.23 -7.38 -13.12
N TYR A 168 -21.25 -7.62 -13.95
CA TYR A 168 -22.59 -8.06 -13.53
C TYR A 168 -22.72 -9.57 -13.36
N GLU A 169 -21.77 -10.36 -13.88
CA GLU A 169 -21.79 -11.81 -13.83
C GLU A 169 -20.39 -12.36 -13.55
N PRO A 170 -19.80 -12.05 -12.38
CA PRO A 170 -18.46 -12.50 -12.02
C PRO A 170 -18.40 -14.01 -11.85
N LYS A 171 -17.29 -14.64 -12.24
CA LYS A 171 -17.14 -16.10 -12.24
C LYS A 171 -15.86 -16.52 -11.55
N PHE A 172 -15.96 -17.51 -10.66
CA PHE A 172 -14.78 -18.19 -10.13
C PHE A 172 -14.00 -18.83 -11.29
N VAL A 173 -12.68 -18.60 -11.32
CA VAL A 173 -11.78 -19.25 -12.29
C VAL A 173 -10.90 -20.29 -11.59
N SER A 174 -10.17 -19.86 -10.58
CA SER A 174 -9.24 -20.72 -9.83
C SER A 174 -8.95 -20.13 -8.44
N GLU A 175 -8.09 -20.79 -7.69
CA GLU A 175 -7.56 -20.31 -6.42
C GLU A 175 -6.12 -20.77 -6.26
N TYR A 176 -5.40 -20.10 -5.36
CA TYR A 176 -4.09 -20.57 -4.92
C TYR A 176 -4.01 -20.51 -3.40
N ASN A 177 -3.70 -21.65 -2.79
CA ASN A 177 -3.56 -21.84 -1.35
C ASN A 177 -2.16 -22.38 -1.06
N HIS A 178 -1.31 -21.56 -0.47
CA HIS A 178 0.03 -21.98 -0.06
C HIS A 178 -0.05 -22.72 1.28
N PRO A 179 0.64 -23.88 1.45
CA PRO A 179 0.63 -24.59 2.72
C PRO A 179 1.10 -23.73 3.90
N ASP A 180 0.44 -23.90 5.05
CA ASP A 180 0.78 -23.23 6.31
C ASP A 180 0.86 -21.70 6.21
N SER A 181 0.05 -21.12 5.32
CA SER A 181 0.03 -19.69 5.03
C SER A 181 -1.04 -18.90 5.78
N ARG A 182 -0.71 -17.63 6.02
CA ARG A 182 -1.69 -16.60 6.36
C ARG A 182 -1.44 -15.37 5.51
N ILE A 183 -2.29 -15.12 4.53
CA ILE A 183 -2.14 -14.02 3.58
C ILE A 183 -2.67 -12.72 4.19
N HIS A 184 -1.90 -11.64 4.02
CA HIS A 184 -2.31 -10.28 4.36
C HIS A 184 -2.69 -9.48 3.13
N ASP A 185 -1.76 -9.36 2.18
CA ASP A 185 -1.92 -8.62 0.93
C ASP A 185 -1.53 -9.47 -0.26
N VAL A 186 -2.10 -9.15 -1.42
CA VAL A 186 -1.66 -9.65 -2.72
C VAL A 186 -1.44 -8.51 -3.70
N TRP A 187 -0.31 -8.55 -4.40
CA TRP A 187 -0.02 -7.66 -5.52
C TRP A 187 0.19 -8.48 -6.79
N VAL A 188 -0.40 -8.08 -7.91
CA VAL A 188 -0.19 -8.78 -9.19
C VAL A 188 0.50 -7.85 -10.20
N HIS A 189 1.63 -8.30 -10.74
CA HIS A 189 2.39 -7.56 -11.73
C HIS A 189 2.94 -8.51 -12.80
N ASP A 190 2.68 -8.19 -14.07
CA ASP A 190 3.10 -8.97 -15.23
C ASP A 190 2.76 -10.47 -15.15
N GLY A 191 1.57 -10.79 -14.63
CA GLY A 191 1.10 -12.18 -14.49
C GLY A 191 1.78 -12.96 -13.36
N ILE A 192 2.49 -12.28 -12.45
CA ILE A 192 3.02 -12.85 -11.21
C ILE A 192 2.29 -12.23 -10.03
N ALA A 193 1.77 -13.07 -9.13
CA ALA A 193 1.21 -12.67 -7.86
C ALA A 193 2.27 -12.75 -6.75
N TYR A 194 2.37 -11.70 -5.95
CA TYR A 194 3.24 -11.56 -4.79
C TYR A 194 2.33 -11.43 -3.57
N SER A 195 2.15 -12.52 -2.82
CA SER A 195 1.37 -12.52 -1.58
C SER A 195 2.26 -12.31 -0.37
N SER A 196 1.94 -11.32 0.46
CA SER A 196 2.56 -11.13 1.78
C SER A 196 1.89 -12.04 2.78
N GLU A 197 2.66 -12.93 3.41
CA GLU A 197 2.14 -14.05 4.20
C GLU A 197 2.69 -14.09 5.63
N TRP A 198 2.78 -12.93 6.29
CA TRP A 198 3.25 -12.77 7.67
C TRP A 198 4.60 -13.49 7.95
N GLN A 199 4.55 -14.65 8.59
CA GLN A 199 5.72 -15.44 8.99
C GLN A 199 6.40 -16.15 7.81
N ASN A 200 5.66 -16.38 6.73
CA ASN A 200 6.18 -17.06 5.54
C ASN A 200 6.88 -16.10 4.56
N GLY A 201 6.86 -14.79 4.85
CA GLY A 201 7.45 -13.79 3.97
C GLY A 201 6.58 -13.49 2.77
N VAL A 202 7.16 -13.52 1.57
CA VAL A 202 6.40 -13.33 0.32
C VAL A 202 6.37 -14.61 -0.49
N VAL A 203 5.17 -15.08 -0.80
CA VAL A 203 4.97 -16.20 -1.73
C VAL A 203 4.72 -15.64 -3.13
N VAL A 204 5.44 -16.21 -4.10
CA VAL A 204 5.44 -15.75 -5.49
C VAL A 204 4.86 -16.84 -6.36
N VAL A 205 3.86 -16.48 -7.17
CA VAL A 205 3.05 -17.40 -7.94
C VAL A 205 2.87 -16.89 -9.36
N ASP A 206 3.16 -17.74 -10.34
CA ASP A 206 2.85 -17.48 -11.73
C ASP A 206 1.36 -17.71 -11.96
N VAL A 207 0.64 -16.62 -12.21
CA VAL A 207 -0.81 -16.59 -12.44
C VAL A 207 -1.14 -16.21 -13.89
N GLY A 208 -0.17 -16.30 -14.81
CA GLY A 208 -0.37 -15.91 -16.20
C GLY A 208 0.82 -15.27 -16.89
N ASN A 209 1.98 -15.17 -16.23
CA ASN A 209 3.23 -14.84 -16.90
C ASN A 209 3.67 -15.98 -17.82
N GLY A 210 3.44 -17.22 -17.39
CA GLY A 210 3.66 -18.46 -18.15
C GLY A 210 5.11 -18.95 -18.14
N ARG A 211 6.08 -18.17 -17.64
CA ARG A 211 7.49 -18.59 -17.54
C ARG A 211 7.66 -19.84 -16.68
N TRP A 212 6.83 -20.04 -15.66
CA TRP A 212 6.84 -21.23 -14.80
C TRP A 212 5.70 -22.20 -15.12
N GLY A 213 4.99 -21.98 -16.23
CA GLY A 213 3.81 -22.75 -16.63
C GLY A 213 2.53 -22.36 -15.90
N GLY A 214 2.54 -21.23 -15.20
CA GLY A 214 1.36 -20.67 -14.55
C GLY A 214 0.38 -20.05 -15.54
N SER A 215 -0.89 -20.07 -15.16
CA SER A 215 -2.00 -19.43 -15.88
C SER A 215 -3.05 -18.99 -14.88
N ILE A 216 -4.01 -18.17 -15.31
CA ILE A 216 -5.13 -17.77 -14.47
C ILE A 216 -5.95 -19.01 -14.03
N GLU A 217 -6.09 -20.02 -14.88
CA GLU A 217 -6.81 -21.25 -14.57
C GLU A 217 -6.00 -22.24 -13.72
N ASN A 218 -4.67 -22.15 -13.77
CA ASN A 218 -3.76 -23.01 -13.03
C ASN A 218 -2.55 -22.21 -12.51
N PRO A 219 -2.69 -21.52 -11.37
CA PRO A 219 -1.60 -20.84 -10.70
C PRO A 219 -0.47 -21.81 -10.33
N VAL A 220 0.78 -21.40 -10.54
CA VAL A 220 1.95 -22.24 -10.25
C VAL A 220 2.90 -21.51 -9.31
N PHE A 221 3.25 -22.17 -8.20
CA PHE A 221 4.26 -21.66 -7.27
C PHE A 221 5.60 -21.44 -7.97
N VAL A 222 6.20 -20.27 -7.76
CA VAL A 222 7.53 -19.92 -8.27
C VAL A 222 8.57 -20.05 -7.17
N THR A 223 8.38 -19.30 -6.09
CA THR A 223 9.33 -19.23 -4.98
C THR A 223 8.65 -18.65 -3.73
N ALA A 224 9.32 -18.77 -2.59
CA ALA A 224 8.98 -18.03 -1.38
C ALA A 224 10.22 -17.25 -0.94
N VAL A 225 10.06 -15.95 -0.74
CA VAL A 225 11.11 -15.08 -0.22
C VAL A 225 11.06 -15.14 1.30
N PRO A 226 12.06 -15.77 1.96
CA PRO A 226 12.07 -15.87 3.41
C PRO A 226 12.20 -14.46 3.99
N TYR A 227 11.44 -14.19 5.03
CA TYR A 227 11.41 -12.87 5.65
C TYR A 227 11.87 -12.92 7.11
N PRO A 228 12.87 -12.12 7.49
CA PRO A 228 13.57 -12.29 8.76
C PRO A 228 12.74 -11.87 9.99
N VAL A 229 11.71 -11.03 9.82
CA VAL A 229 10.95 -10.44 10.93
C VAL A 229 9.63 -11.17 11.22
N GLY A 230 9.10 -11.89 10.22
CA GLY A 230 7.82 -12.62 10.30
C GLY A 230 6.59 -11.73 10.43
N ALA A 231 6.70 -10.46 10.01
CA ALA A 231 5.65 -9.45 10.05
C ALA A 231 5.32 -8.87 8.66
N THR A 232 5.58 -9.62 7.59
CA THR A 232 5.40 -9.13 6.21
C THR A 232 3.95 -8.77 5.95
N HIS A 233 3.74 -7.52 5.55
CA HIS A 233 2.44 -6.90 5.37
C HIS A 233 2.14 -6.62 3.89
N ALA A 234 3.03 -5.88 3.22
CA ALA A 234 2.83 -5.45 1.84
C ALA A 234 4.10 -5.71 1.01
N ALA A 235 3.90 -6.04 -0.26
CA ALA A 235 4.97 -6.27 -1.22
C ALA A 235 4.73 -5.45 -2.48
N PHE A 236 5.75 -4.75 -2.96
CA PHE A 236 5.68 -3.99 -4.21
C PHE A 236 6.84 -4.39 -5.14
N PRO A 237 6.55 -5.02 -6.30
CA PRO A 237 7.54 -5.34 -7.31
C PRO A 237 7.92 -4.11 -8.15
N TYR A 238 9.21 -3.95 -8.44
CA TYR A 238 9.71 -2.83 -9.21
C TYR A 238 10.92 -3.18 -10.08
N ALA A 239 10.80 -2.99 -11.39
CA ALA A 239 11.92 -3.09 -12.33
C ALA A 239 12.62 -1.73 -12.47
N GLN A 240 13.86 -1.64 -11.99
CA GLN A 240 14.67 -0.42 -12.12
C GLN A 240 15.46 -0.43 -13.44
N ALA A 241 15.10 0.47 -14.35
CA ALA A 241 15.73 0.55 -15.66
C ALA A 241 17.22 0.92 -15.61
N SER A 242 17.63 1.79 -14.67
CA SER A 242 19.00 2.32 -14.59
C SER A 242 20.05 1.28 -14.18
N THR A 243 19.64 0.25 -13.44
CA THR A 243 20.52 -0.83 -12.97
C THR A 243 20.22 -2.17 -13.63
N GLY A 244 19.07 -2.31 -14.30
CA GLY A 244 18.57 -3.58 -14.83
C GLY A 244 18.14 -4.56 -13.74
N LYS A 245 17.96 -4.09 -12.50
CA LYS A 245 17.56 -4.89 -11.35
C LYS A 245 16.05 -4.95 -11.23
N PHE A 246 15.55 -6.05 -10.68
CA PHE A 246 14.17 -6.18 -10.23
C PHE A 246 14.16 -6.28 -8.71
N TYR A 247 13.48 -5.35 -8.05
CA TYR A 247 13.41 -5.27 -6.60
C TYR A 247 12.03 -5.65 -6.09
N LEU A 248 11.96 -6.30 -4.93
CA LEU A 248 10.73 -6.37 -4.12
C LEU A 248 10.92 -5.49 -2.88
N PHE A 249 10.04 -4.51 -2.72
CA PHE A 249 9.94 -3.70 -1.51
C PHE A 249 8.93 -4.35 -0.57
N LEU A 250 9.36 -4.73 0.64
CA LEU A 250 8.57 -5.48 1.61
C LEU A 250 8.39 -4.67 2.88
N GLY A 251 7.15 -4.34 3.24
CA GLY A 251 6.83 -3.61 4.46
C GLY A 251 6.44 -4.55 5.59
N ASP A 252 6.87 -4.22 6.81
CA ASP A 252 6.33 -4.79 8.05
C ASP A 252 4.99 -4.15 8.43
N GLU A 253 4.17 -4.88 9.19
CA GLU A 253 3.11 -4.27 10.02
C GLU A 253 3.18 -4.83 11.44
N ILE A 254 3.78 -4.06 12.35
CA ILE A 254 3.95 -4.48 13.74
C ILE A 254 3.20 -3.51 14.64
N GLY A 255 2.03 -3.96 15.10
CA GLY A 255 1.22 -3.25 16.07
C GLY A 255 1.80 -3.30 17.49
N GLY A 256 1.63 -2.19 18.21
CA GLY A 256 2.05 -2.09 19.60
C GLY A 256 3.54 -1.75 19.76
N GLY A 257 3.99 -1.69 21.03
CA GLY A 257 5.36 -1.33 21.35
C GLY A 257 6.08 -2.36 22.21
N ARG A 258 5.52 -3.56 22.42
CA ARG A 258 5.99 -4.50 23.45
C ARG A 258 7.50 -4.80 23.29
N GLY A 259 8.29 -4.42 24.30
CA GLY A 259 9.74 -4.59 24.31
C GLY A 259 10.55 -3.40 23.78
N SER A 260 9.91 -2.29 23.40
CA SER A 260 10.59 -1.06 22.98
C SER A 260 10.77 -0.03 24.11
N ALA A 261 11.64 0.95 23.91
CA ALA A 261 11.82 2.07 24.86
C ALA A 261 10.57 2.94 25.03
N TRP A 262 9.59 2.78 24.15
CA TRP A 262 8.37 3.59 24.10
C TRP A 262 7.12 2.77 24.49
N THR A 263 7.23 1.77 25.37
CA THR A 263 6.14 0.88 25.83
C THR A 263 5.10 1.50 26.79
N GLY A 264 4.89 2.82 26.81
CA GLY A 264 3.93 3.47 27.73
C GLY A 264 2.46 3.02 27.57
N GLU A 265 1.57 3.47 28.45
CA GLU A 265 0.12 3.16 28.38
C GLU A 265 -0.64 4.00 27.33
N GLY A 266 -1.89 3.60 27.03
CA GLY A 266 -2.87 4.38 26.26
C GLY A 266 -2.82 4.17 24.75
N ALA A 267 -3.45 3.13 24.21
CA ALA A 267 -3.56 2.94 22.77
C ALA A 267 -4.96 2.39 22.45
N ASP A 268 -5.93 3.29 22.30
CA ASP A 268 -7.29 2.93 21.90
C ASP A 268 -7.60 3.36 20.46
N ASN A 269 -6.85 4.33 19.91
CA ASN A 269 -7.15 4.95 18.61
C ASN A 269 -8.63 5.40 18.54
N THR A 270 -9.21 5.83 19.66
CA THR A 270 -10.58 6.32 19.72
C THR A 270 -10.61 7.83 19.99
N PRO A 271 -11.69 8.53 19.60
CA PRO A 271 -11.87 9.92 19.99
C PRO A 271 -11.88 10.07 21.51
N TYR A 272 -11.33 11.18 22.01
CA TYR A 272 -11.38 11.51 23.44
C TYR A 272 -12.83 11.71 23.89
N ASP A 273 -13.23 10.99 24.94
CA ASP A 273 -14.53 11.12 25.58
C ASP A 273 -14.39 11.94 26.88
N PRO A 274 -14.91 13.18 26.93
CA PRO A 274 -14.83 14.02 28.13
C PRO A 274 -15.61 13.48 29.34
N ALA A 275 -16.57 12.58 29.13
CA ALA A 275 -17.38 12.02 30.21
C ALA A 275 -16.63 10.92 30.98
N THR A 276 -15.81 10.12 30.29
CA THR A 276 -15.01 9.03 30.88
C THR A 276 -13.55 9.45 31.12
N GLY A 277 -13.04 10.43 30.37
CA GLY A 277 -11.63 10.80 30.34
C GLY A 277 -10.75 9.83 29.56
N GLU A 278 -11.36 8.91 28.82
CA GLU A 278 -10.69 7.90 27.98
C GLU A 278 -10.61 8.37 26.51
N GLY A 279 -9.82 7.70 25.67
CA GLY A 279 -9.65 8.09 24.28
C GLY A 279 -8.59 9.16 24.07
N GLY A 280 -8.40 9.50 22.79
CA GLY A 280 -7.51 10.58 22.36
C GLY A 280 -6.03 10.23 22.44
N ILE A 281 -5.68 8.95 22.63
CA ILE A 281 -4.29 8.51 22.66
C ILE A 281 -4.00 7.66 21.43
N GLN A 282 -2.99 8.10 20.67
CA GLN A 282 -2.61 7.45 19.44
C GLN A 282 -1.91 6.12 19.72
N GLY A 283 -2.39 5.05 19.07
CA GLY A 283 -1.75 3.75 19.08
C GLY A 283 -0.38 3.75 18.41
N ARG A 284 0.40 2.71 18.65
CA ARG A 284 1.80 2.61 18.17
C ARG A 284 1.92 1.59 17.06
N MET A 285 2.79 1.92 16.11
CA MET A 285 3.22 1.03 15.04
C MET A 285 4.75 1.02 15.01
N SER A 286 5.30 -0.12 14.63
CA SER A 286 6.72 -0.34 14.38
C SER A 286 6.87 -1.18 13.12
N GLY A 287 8.10 -1.40 12.69
CA GLY A 287 8.41 -2.19 11.50
C GLY A 287 9.09 -1.37 10.42
N TYR A 288 9.83 -2.08 9.57
CA TYR A 288 10.73 -1.51 8.58
C TYR A 288 10.34 -1.93 7.17
N LEU A 289 10.87 -1.19 6.20
CA LEU A 289 10.85 -1.61 4.82
C LEU A 289 12.13 -2.40 4.54
N HIS A 290 12.01 -3.59 3.98
CA HIS A 290 13.10 -4.38 3.43
C HIS A 290 13.10 -4.28 1.90
N VAL A 291 14.28 -4.40 1.30
CA VAL A 291 14.46 -4.41 -0.15
C VAL A 291 15.19 -5.68 -0.54
N ILE A 292 14.52 -6.47 -1.38
CA ILE A 292 15.03 -7.72 -1.88
C ILE A 292 15.48 -7.51 -3.32
N ASP A 293 16.72 -7.88 -3.65
CA ASP A 293 17.12 -8.09 -5.04
C ASP A 293 16.44 -9.39 -5.50
N PHE A 294 15.47 -9.22 -6.38
CA PHE A 294 14.62 -10.26 -6.95
C PHE A 294 14.86 -10.40 -8.46
N THR A 295 16.03 -9.96 -8.93
CA THR A 295 16.43 -10.10 -10.34
C THR A 295 16.55 -11.57 -10.75
N ASP A 296 16.98 -12.42 -9.81
CA ASP A 296 16.88 -13.88 -9.92
C ASP A 296 15.85 -14.41 -8.91
N PRO A 297 14.60 -14.67 -9.34
CA PRO A 297 13.53 -15.16 -8.47
C PRO A 297 13.85 -16.47 -7.74
N GLU A 298 14.76 -17.29 -8.26
CA GLU A 298 15.15 -18.56 -7.63
C GLU A 298 16.17 -18.35 -6.49
N ASN A 299 16.84 -17.19 -6.47
CA ASN A 299 17.88 -16.85 -5.50
C ASN A 299 17.71 -15.41 -4.99
N PRO A 300 16.60 -15.07 -4.31
CA PRO A 300 16.35 -13.73 -3.80
C PRO A 300 17.35 -13.36 -2.68
N ILE A 301 17.77 -12.09 -2.64
CA ILE A 301 18.75 -11.60 -1.67
C ILE A 301 18.22 -10.36 -0.95
N ASP A 302 18.17 -10.39 0.39
CA ASP A 302 17.92 -9.18 1.19
C ASP A 302 19.15 -8.28 1.14
N ILE A 303 19.00 -7.10 0.52
CA ILE A 303 20.12 -6.20 0.22
C ILE A 303 20.05 -4.88 0.98
N ALA A 304 18.87 -4.40 1.34
CA ALA A 304 18.72 -3.07 1.93
C ALA A 304 17.50 -2.98 2.83
N ARG A 305 17.49 -1.95 3.67
CA ARG A 305 16.35 -1.62 4.53
C ARG A 305 16.19 -0.12 4.69
N TYR A 306 14.96 0.32 4.94
CA TYR A 306 14.64 1.66 5.39
C TYR A 306 13.91 1.55 6.74
N GLU A 307 14.61 1.96 7.80
CA GLU A 307 14.21 1.76 9.19
C GLU A 307 13.92 3.13 9.82
N VAL A 308 12.67 3.34 10.25
CA VAL A 308 12.24 4.52 11.01
C VAL A 308 11.81 4.01 12.40
N PRO A 309 12.71 4.00 13.40
CA PRO A 309 12.49 3.28 14.66
C PRO A 309 11.25 3.71 15.45
N GLU A 310 10.80 4.96 15.28
CA GLU A 310 9.66 5.53 15.97
C GLU A 310 8.31 5.39 15.24
N ALA A 311 8.29 4.70 14.08
CA ALA A 311 7.09 4.51 13.27
C ALA A 311 7.04 3.10 12.66
N GLY A 312 5.95 2.76 11.97
CA GLY A 312 5.81 1.49 11.25
C GLY A 312 5.35 1.71 9.83
N THR A 313 5.74 0.82 8.92
CA THR A 313 5.31 0.81 7.52
C THR A 313 3.85 0.36 7.36
N HIS A 314 3.28 0.66 6.20
CA HIS A 314 2.04 0.08 5.70
C HIS A 314 2.15 -0.05 4.17
N ASN A 315 1.16 0.40 3.41
CA ASN A 315 1.15 0.34 1.94
C ASN A 315 2.19 1.27 1.32
N MET A 316 2.63 0.87 0.13
CA MET A 316 3.69 1.57 -0.59
C MET A 316 3.43 1.58 -2.08
N TRP A 317 4.05 2.54 -2.75
CA TRP A 317 4.03 2.65 -4.20
C TRP A 317 5.38 3.11 -4.71
N VAL A 318 5.81 2.57 -5.84
CA VAL A 318 7.00 3.03 -6.54
C VAL A 318 6.65 3.59 -7.91
N GLU A 319 7.13 4.79 -8.20
CA GLU A 319 7.05 5.41 -9.52
C GLU A 319 8.35 6.14 -9.83
N ASN A 320 8.94 5.91 -11.01
CA ASN A 320 10.10 6.67 -11.51
C ASN A 320 11.28 6.77 -10.53
N ASP A 321 11.72 5.64 -9.96
CA ASP A 321 12.78 5.57 -8.93
C ASP A 321 12.49 6.39 -7.66
N VAL A 322 11.21 6.67 -7.39
CA VAL A 322 10.73 7.30 -6.15
C VAL A 322 9.77 6.35 -5.45
N LEU A 323 10.06 6.04 -4.20
CA LEU A 323 9.19 5.28 -3.32
C LEU A 323 8.33 6.24 -2.49
N TYR A 324 7.01 6.03 -2.53
CA TYR A 324 6.01 6.67 -1.69
C TYR A 324 5.54 5.66 -0.66
N GLN A 325 5.99 5.81 0.58
CA GLN A 325 5.74 4.86 1.65
C GLN A 325 4.83 5.48 2.69
N ALA A 326 3.68 4.83 2.95
CA ALA A 326 2.89 5.11 4.14
C ALA A 326 3.61 4.57 5.37
N TYR A 327 3.80 5.42 6.37
CA TYR A 327 4.52 5.10 7.60
C TYR A 327 3.65 5.29 8.85
N TYR A 328 2.33 5.10 8.74
CA TYR A 328 1.37 5.39 9.80
C TYR A 328 1.67 6.75 10.47
N LYS A 329 2.22 6.73 11.69
CA LYS A 329 2.50 7.89 12.56
C LYS A 329 3.71 8.69 12.07
N GLY A 330 4.55 8.07 11.25
CA GLY A 330 5.60 8.72 10.48
C GLY A 330 5.09 9.56 9.31
N GLY A 331 3.81 9.44 8.93
CA GLY A 331 3.23 10.16 7.80
C GLY A 331 3.54 9.51 6.45
N LEU A 332 3.35 10.28 5.37
CA LEU A 332 3.82 9.91 4.04
C LEU A 332 5.32 10.21 3.95
N ARG A 333 6.12 9.22 3.56
CA ARG A 333 7.56 9.39 3.32
C ARG A 333 7.89 9.13 1.86
N VAL A 334 8.72 9.99 1.31
CA VAL A 334 9.15 9.95 -0.09
C VAL A 334 10.64 9.69 -0.13
N LEU A 335 11.07 8.63 -0.81
CA LEU A 335 12.44 8.14 -0.79
C LEU A 335 13.02 8.00 -2.21
N ASP A 336 14.25 8.47 -2.39
CA ASP A 336 15.06 8.27 -3.59
C ASP A 336 15.63 6.85 -3.62
N ILE A 337 15.04 6.01 -4.47
CA ILE A 337 15.49 4.62 -4.69
C ILE A 337 16.30 4.48 -5.99
N SER A 338 16.78 5.58 -6.57
CA SER A 338 17.59 5.53 -7.79
C SER A 338 18.97 4.92 -7.58
N GLY A 339 19.40 4.17 -8.60
CA GLY A 339 20.67 3.45 -8.63
C GLY A 339 20.68 2.25 -7.68
N GLU A 340 21.84 1.62 -7.57
CA GLU A 340 21.97 0.40 -6.77
C GLU A 340 21.63 0.66 -5.29
N LEU A 341 20.82 -0.24 -4.73
CA LEU A 341 20.38 -0.22 -3.34
C LEU A 341 21.19 -1.23 -2.53
N MET A 342 21.61 -0.84 -1.33
CA MET A 342 22.37 -1.70 -0.41
C MET A 342 22.38 -1.08 0.98
N GLY A 343 22.25 -1.89 2.03
CA GLY A 343 22.37 -1.45 3.43
C GLY A 343 21.22 -0.55 3.90
N ASP A 344 21.52 0.36 4.83
CA ASP A 344 20.53 1.25 5.44
C ASP A 344 20.28 2.48 4.56
N LEU A 345 19.09 2.55 3.95
CA LEU A 345 18.69 3.62 3.04
C LEU A 345 18.43 4.94 3.78
N MET A 346 18.01 4.90 5.05
CA MET A 346 17.82 6.10 5.87
C MET A 346 19.17 6.73 6.17
N ALA A 347 20.16 5.93 6.60
CA ALA A 347 21.52 6.39 6.88
C ALA A 347 22.25 6.94 5.64
N GLN A 348 21.80 6.54 4.44
CA GLN A 348 22.30 7.09 3.17
C GLN A 348 21.74 8.47 2.82
N GLY A 349 20.80 9.00 3.60
CA GLY A 349 20.18 10.31 3.34
C GLY A 349 19.36 10.32 2.05
N ARG A 350 18.62 9.24 1.78
CA ARG A 350 17.78 9.09 0.58
C ARG A 350 16.37 9.68 0.74
N GLU A 351 16.01 10.20 1.91
CA GLU A 351 14.69 10.77 2.16
C GLU A 351 14.52 12.10 1.41
N ILE A 352 13.61 12.13 0.44
CA ILE A 352 13.27 13.30 -0.38
C ILE A 352 12.40 14.25 0.43
N ALA A 353 11.32 13.74 1.02
CA ALA A 353 10.34 14.54 1.74
C ALA A 353 9.53 13.70 2.73
N ILE A 354 8.97 14.36 3.75
CA ILE A 354 8.00 13.79 4.68
C ILE A 354 6.80 14.73 4.74
N TYR A 355 5.59 14.17 4.69
CA TYR A 355 4.38 14.93 4.97
C TYR A 355 3.54 14.27 6.08
N LYS A 356 3.17 15.06 7.08
CA LYS A 356 2.39 14.62 8.24
C LYS A 356 1.03 15.35 8.27
N PRO A 357 -0.08 14.68 7.87
CA PRO A 357 -1.41 15.27 7.86
C PRO A 357 -1.94 15.54 9.28
N GLN A 358 -1.72 16.76 9.78
CA GLN A 358 -2.23 17.21 11.08
C GLN A 358 -3.49 18.05 10.86
N ASP A 359 -4.67 17.42 10.97
CA ASP A 359 -5.96 18.10 10.84
C ASP A 359 -6.65 18.26 12.21
N PRO A 360 -6.87 19.48 12.72
CA PRO A 360 -7.62 19.68 13.97
C PRO A 360 -9.11 19.29 13.84
N GLY A 361 -9.63 19.18 12.62
CA GLY A 361 -11.00 18.74 12.34
C GLY A 361 -11.13 17.26 11.97
N GLY A 362 -10.04 16.48 11.97
CA GLY A 362 -10.07 15.05 11.69
C GLY A 362 -10.87 14.25 12.73
N PHE A 363 -11.22 13.01 12.39
CA PHE A 363 -11.85 12.06 13.31
C PHE A 363 -11.05 11.90 14.62
N LEU A 364 -9.72 11.79 14.51
CA LEU A 364 -8.80 11.99 15.64
C LEU A 364 -7.97 13.27 15.39
N PRO A 365 -8.27 14.38 16.07
CA PRO A 365 -7.63 15.66 15.82
C PRO A 365 -6.10 15.62 15.90
N ASN A 366 -5.43 16.07 14.84
CA ASN A 366 -3.97 16.17 14.69
C ASN A 366 -3.18 14.85 14.89
N GLN A 367 -3.85 13.70 14.86
CA GLN A 367 -3.22 12.40 14.99
C GLN A 367 -2.91 11.79 13.63
N VAL A 368 -1.64 11.79 13.23
CA VAL A 368 -1.19 11.31 11.91
C VAL A 368 -1.20 9.79 11.84
N SER A 369 -1.86 9.19 10.86
CA SER A 369 -1.85 7.75 10.61
C SER A 369 -2.08 7.47 9.13
N VAL A 370 -1.07 7.73 8.31
CA VAL A 370 -1.13 7.50 6.85
C VAL A 370 -1.15 5.99 6.56
N TRP A 371 -2.16 5.54 5.82
CA TRP A 371 -2.43 4.13 5.51
C TRP A 371 -1.86 3.72 4.15
N GLY A 372 -2.09 4.53 3.11
CA GLY A 372 -1.56 4.27 1.78
C GLY A 372 -1.24 5.56 1.04
N GLY A 373 -0.40 5.47 0.01
CA GLY A 373 -0.05 6.59 -0.87
C GLY A 373 0.13 6.11 -2.30
N GLN A 374 -0.44 6.84 -3.26
CA GLN A 374 -0.38 6.54 -4.68
C GLN A 374 -0.02 7.80 -5.47
N PRO A 375 1.07 7.78 -6.26
CA PRO A 375 1.36 8.85 -7.20
C PRO A 375 0.35 8.82 -8.35
N HIS A 376 -0.05 10.00 -8.80
CA HIS A 376 -0.93 10.16 -9.95
C HIS A 376 -0.68 11.52 -10.60
N LYS A 377 -0.31 11.51 -11.89
CA LYS A 377 -0.10 12.73 -12.72
C LYS A 377 0.75 13.81 -12.03
N GLY A 378 1.88 13.43 -11.44
CA GLY A 378 2.84 14.34 -10.80
C GLY A 378 2.41 14.86 -9.42
N HIS A 379 1.38 14.27 -8.82
CA HIS A 379 0.96 14.46 -7.43
C HIS A 379 1.05 13.14 -6.69
N VAL A 380 0.98 13.19 -5.37
CA VAL A 380 0.78 12.01 -4.53
C VAL A 380 -0.51 12.19 -3.74
N PHE A 381 -1.39 11.22 -3.88
CA PHE A 381 -2.60 11.11 -3.08
C PHE A 381 -2.36 10.10 -1.98
N PHE A 382 -2.88 10.34 -0.79
CA PHE A 382 -2.70 9.43 0.33
C PHE A 382 -3.90 9.48 1.27
N SER A 383 -4.24 8.33 1.84
CA SER A 383 -5.26 8.24 2.88
C SER A 383 -4.59 8.35 4.25
N ASP A 384 -5.14 9.22 5.08
CA ASP A 384 -4.85 9.27 6.50
C ASP A 384 -6.05 8.75 7.26
N MET A 385 -5.83 7.74 8.10
CA MET A 385 -6.92 7.09 8.82
C MET A 385 -7.76 8.09 9.62
N ASN A 386 -7.17 9.17 10.09
CA ASN A 386 -7.79 10.04 11.07
C ASN A 386 -8.32 11.33 10.47
N SER A 387 -8.08 11.60 9.19
CA SER A 387 -8.45 12.88 8.57
C SER A 387 -8.96 12.78 7.13
N GLY A 388 -8.86 11.62 6.47
CA GLY A 388 -9.43 11.41 5.13
C GLY A 388 -8.39 11.36 4.02
N LEU A 389 -8.80 11.80 2.83
CA LEU A 389 -7.96 11.84 1.63
C LEU A 389 -7.15 13.15 1.57
N TRP A 390 -5.90 13.05 1.15
CA TRP A 390 -5.01 14.18 0.96
C TRP A 390 -4.33 14.13 -0.40
N ALA A 391 -4.00 15.29 -0.95
CA ALA A 391 -3.16 15.42 -2.13
C ALA A 391 -1.98 16.35 -1.84
N ALA A 392 -0.77 15.93 -2.20
CA ALA A 392 0.44 16.73 -2.09
C ALA A 392 1.27 16.66 -3.37
N LYS A 393 2.25 17.55 -3.47
CA LYS A 393 3.17 17.63 -4.60
C LYS A 393 4.59 17.78 -4.10
N VAL A 394 5.48 16.89 -4.55
CA VAL A 394 6.91 17.06 -4.34
C VAL A 394 7.42 18.07 -5.38
N MET A 395 7.96 19.18 -4.90
CA MET A 395 8.43 20.26 -5.75
C MET A 395 9.77 19.89 -6.38
N PRO A 396 10.02 20.26 -7.65
CA PRO A 396 11.32 20.06 -8.27
C PRO A 396 12.44 20.69 -7.44
N ARG A 397 13.66 20.15 -7.53
CA ARG A 397 14.83 20.76 -6.89
C ARG A 397 14.99 22.19 -7.40
N ASN A 398 14.99 23.17 -6.49
CA ASN A 398 15.45 24.51 -6.81
C ASN A 398 16.91 24.41 -7.23
N ARG A 399 17.22 24.68 -8.51
CA ARG A 399 18.62 24.85 -8.92
C ARG A 399 19.19 26.00 -8.10
N PRO A 400 20.40 25.87 -7.51
CA PRO A 400 21.06 27.02 -6.91
C PRO A 400 21.10 28.14 -7.95
N ILE A 401 20.64 29.33 -7.59
CA ILE A 401 20.90 30.53 -8.38
C ILE A 401 22.42 30.69 -8.35
N SER A 402 23.05 30.44 -9.50
CA SER A 402 24.50 30.53 -9.71
C SER A 402 25.04 31.93 -9.50
#